data_AF-R7S2D5-F1
#
_entry.id   AF-R7S2D5-F1
#
_cell.length_a   1.000
_cell.length_b   1.000
_cell.length_c   1.000
_cell.angle_alpha   90.00
_cell.angle_beta   90.00
_cell.angle_gamma   90.00
#
_symmetry.space_group_name_H-M   'P 1'
#
loop_
_entity.id
_entity.type
_entity.pdbx_description
1 polymer ?
#
loop_
_entity_poly.entity_id
_entity_poly.type
_entity_poly.pdbx_seq_one_letter_code
_entity_poly.pdbx_strand_id
1 'polypeptide(L)'
;MDCNVRLTRRLAHCERSDTKISLARAVHDTIWLDVEHSARRNAASSSTEYVPGGPIIRGTVNDGLPFPPPSKTHGSYHWAFERLLSAGLVPLTVAAFVVSPTQYPLLDGILGVSLVMHSHIGFDSIVVDYLHPRKFPKLGPLVSWTLRATTVGVLVGVYQFNTNDIGLTELIAKVWHA
;
A
#
# COMPACT_ATOMS: atom_id res chain seq x y z
N MET A 1 -9.74 -61.00 -13.13
CA MET A 1 -9.32 -60.07 -14.21
C MET A 1 -8.97 -58.66 -13.67
N ASP A 2 -8.75 -58.47 -12.36
CA ASP A 2 -8.68 -57.15 -11.71
C ASP A 2 -7.28 -56.51 -11.57
N CYS A 3 -6.22 -57.21 -11.97
CA CYS A 3 -4.85 -56.69 -11.81
C CYS A 3 -4.53 -55.54 -12.80
N ASN A 4 -5.11 -55.59 -14.00
CA ASN A 4 -4.79 -54.66 -15.09
C ASN A 4 -5.43 -53.27 -14.91
N VAL A 5 -6.65 -53.21 -14.35
CA VAL A 5 -7.38 -51.94 -14.08
C VAL A 5 -6.75 -51.14 -12.93
N ARG A 6 -6.13 -51.83 -11.98
CA ARG A 6 -5.48 -51.19 -10.82
C ARG A 6 -4.14 -50.55 -11.19
N LEU A 7 -3.43 -51.12 -12.16
CA LEU A 7 -2.16 -50.59 -12.65
C LEU A 7 -2.36 -49.33 -13.51
N THR A 8 -3.34 -49.35 -14.42
CA THR A 8 -3.67 -48.19 -15.28
C THR A 8 -4.17 -46.99 -14.48
N ARG A 9 -4.97 -47.20 -13.42
CA ARG A 9 -5.34 -46.10 -12.50
C ARG A 9 -4.15 -45.50 -11.78
N ARG A 10 -3.16 -46.30 -11.37
CA ARG A 10 -1.97 -45.80 -10.67
C ARG A 10 -1.07 -44.99 -11.60
N LEU A 11 -0.88 -45.44 -12.85
CA LEU A 11 -0.09 -44.71 -13.83
C LEU A 11 -0.75 -43.39 -14.24
N ALA A 12 -2.06 -43.39 -14.49
CA ALA A 12 -2.80 -42.15 -14.78
C ALA A 12 -2.81 -41.16 -13.58
N HIS A 13 -2.79 -41.67 -12.35
CA HIS A 13 -2.70 -40.83 -11.15
C HIS A 13 -1.27 -40.27 -10.93
N CYS A 14 -0.24 -41.02 -11.32
CA CYS A 14 1.16 -40.57 -11.28
C CYS A 14 1.40 -39.47 -12.32
N GLU A 15 1.01 -39.70 -13.58
CA GLU A 15 1.15 -38.73 -14.68
C GLU A 15 0.37 -37.43 -14.45
N ARG A 16 -0.82 -37.52 -13.84
CA ARG A 16 -1.62 -36.36 -13.41
C ARG A 16 -1.00 -35.61 -12.23
N SER A 17 -0.23 -36.28 -11.37
CA SER A 17 0.48 -35.64 -10.26
C SER A 17 1.72 -34.90 -10.76
N ASP A 18 2.48 -35.53 -11.66
CA ASP A 18 3.71 -34.97 -12.22
C ASP A 18 3.43 -33.73 -13.09
N THR A 19 2.34 -33.75 -13.86
CA THR A 19 1.89 -32.57 -14.64
C THR A 19 1.46 -31.41 -13.74
N LYS A 20 0.76 -31.68 -12.62
CA LYS A 20 0.40 -30.63 -11.65
C LYS A 20 1.60 -30.02 -10.94
N ILE A 21 2.57 -30.86 -10.54
CA ILE A 21 3.80 -30.40 -9.88
C ILE A 21 4.66 -29.58 -10.86
N SER A 22 4.76 -30.02 -12.12
CA SER A 22 5.47 -29.30 -13.18
C SER A 22 4.82 -27.94 -13.47
N LEU A 23 3.50 -27.88 -13.57
CA LEU A 23 2.76 -26.65 -13.83
C LEU A 23 2.87 -25.67 -12.64
N ALA A 24 2.76 -26.16 -11.40
CA ALA A 24 2.92 -25.34 -10.21
C ALA A 24 4.34 -24.75 -10.10
N ARG A 25 5.38 -25.54 -10.43
CA ARG A 25 6.76 -25.06 -10.47
C ARG A 25 6.97 -24.02 -11.58
N ALA A 26 6.42 -24.26 -12.77
CA ALA A 26 6.50 -23.31 -13.88
C ALA A 26 5.80 -21.97 -13.58
N VAL A 27 4.63 -22.00 -12.93
CA VAL A 27 3.89 -20.80 -12.49
C VAL A 27 4.67 -20.04 -11.42
N HIS A 28 5.24 -20.75 -10.45
CA HIS A 28 6.09 -20.14 -9.42
C HIS A 28 7.31 -19.46 -10.06
N ASP A 29 8.01 -20.13 -10.97
CA ASP A 29 9.21 -19.60 -11.60
C ASP A 29 8.90 -18.39 -12.50
N THR A 30 7.74 -18.37 -13.19
CA THR A 30 7.28 -17.19 -13.94
C THR A 30 6.93 -16.03 -13.02
N ILE A 31 6.24 -16.27 -11.91
CA ILE A 31 5.93 -15.22 -10.92
C ILE A 31 7.22 -14.63 -10.35
N TRP A 32 8.22 -15.45 -10.00
CA TRP A 32 9.50 -14.96 -9.49
C TRP A 32 10.27 -14.15 -10.53
N LEU A 33 10.32 -14.63 -11.79
CA LEU A 33 10.98 -13.91 -12.87
C LEU A 33 10.28 -12.57 -13.17
N ASP A 34 8.95 -12.51 -13.13
CA ASP A 34 8.20 -11.27 -13.34
C ASP A 34 8.35 -10.27 -12.19
N VAL A 35 8.41 -10.76 -10.94
CA VAL A 35 8.70 -9.94 -9.76
C VAL A 35 10.12 -9.38 -9.86
N GLU A 36 11.09 -10.20 -10.25
CA GLU A 36 12.49 -9.77 -10.40
C GLU A 36 12.65 -8.78 -11.56
N HIS A 37 12.04 -9.03 -12.72
CA HIS A 37 12.02 -8.08 -13.82
C HIS A 37 11.31 -6.78 -13.45
N SER A 38 10.25 -6.82 -12.64
CA SER A 38 9.57 -5.62 -12.16
C SER A 38 10.42 -4.85 -11.16
N ALA A 39 11.12 -5.53 -10.25
CA ALA A 39 12.09 -4.91 -9.35
C ALA A 39 13.27 -4.26 -10.12
N ARG A 40 13.81 -4.94 -11.14
CA ARG A 40 14.88 -4.42 -12.00
C ARG A 40 14.43 -3.22 -12.85
N ARG A 41 13.21 -3.24 -13.42
CA ARG A 41 12.62 -2.11 -14.16
C ARG A 41 12.43 -0.88 -13.27
N ASN A 42 11.96 -1.08 -12.04
CA ASN A 42 11.80 0.01 -11.07
C ASN A 42 13.16 0.57 -10.61
N ALA A 43 14.20 -0.26 -10.50
CA ALA A 43 15.55 0.18 -10.18
C ALA A 43 16.22 0.97 -11.32
N ALA A 44 16.00 0.58 -12.58
CA ALA A 44 16.57 1.26 -13.75
C ALA A 44 16.00 2.68 -13.98
N SER A 45 14.78 2.95 -13.48
CA SER A 45 14.13 4.26 -13.61
C SER A 45 14.69 5.35 -12.68
N SER A 46 15.57 5.03 -11.73
CA SER A 46 16.03 5.96 -10.69
C SER A 46 17.54 6.18 -10.75
N SER A 47 18.05 6.80 -11.82
CA SER A 47 19.46 7.22 -11.93
C SER A 47 19.73 8.64 -11.40
N THR A 48 18.94 9.11 -10.45
CA THR A 48 19.21 10.38 -9.75
C THR A 48 20.16 10.11 -8.59
N GLU A 49 21.44 9.86 -8.89
CA GLU A 49 22.47 9.80 -7.84
C GLU A 49 22.74 11.21 -7.30
N TYR A 50 22.78 11.34 -5.97
CA TYR A 50 23.08 12.61 -5.31
C TYR A 50 24.58 12.89 -5.43
N VAL A 51 24.96 13.93 -6.19
CA VAL A 51 26.34 14.42 -6.24
C VAL A 51 26.44 15.76 -5.50
N PRO A 52 27.38 15.92 -4.54
CA PRO A 52 27.65 17.21 -3.92
C PRO A 52 28.21 18.17 -4.98
N GLY A 53 27.51 19.27 -5.28
CA GLY A 53 27.99 20.30 -6.22
C GLY A 53 27.00 20.72 -7.32
N GLY A 54 25.86 20.04 -7.48
CA GLY A 54 24.79 20.51 -8.37
C GLY A 54 24.07 19.38 -9.11
N PRO A 55 23.02 19.70 -9.90
CA PRO A 55 22.30 18.72 -10.70
C PRO A 55 23.21 18.13 -11.78
N ILE A 56 23.21 16.81 -11.94
CA ILE A 56 23.85 16.14 -13.07
C ILE A 56 23.08 16.55 -14.34
N ILE A 57 23.70 17.34 -15.22
CA ILE A 57 23.15 17.60 -16.56
C ILE A 57 23.10 16.26 -17.30
N ARG A 58 21.90 15.88 -17.76
CA ARG A 58 21.74 14.77 -18.70
C ARG A 58 21.69 15.34 -20.10
N GLY A 59 22.70 15.03 -20.92
CA GLY A 59 22.83 15.55 -22.28
C GLY A 59 23.72 16.79 -22.39
N THR A 60 23.54 17.56 -23.46
CA THR A 60 24.26 18.80 -23.76
C THR A 60 23.43 20.03 -23.35
N VAL A 61 24.03 21.22 -23.35
CA VAL A 61 23.36 22.50 -22.99
C VAL A 61 22.18 22.83 -23.91
N ASN A 62 22.15 22.27 -25.12
CA ASN A 62 21.11 22.55 -26.13
C ASN A 62 20.02 21.47 -26.18
N ASP A 63 20.14 20.40 -25.39
CA ASP A 63 19.13 19.35 -25.38
C ASP A 63 17.95 19.77 -24.49
N GLY A 64 16.75 19.73 -25.05
CA GLY A 64 15.52 20.04 -24.30
C GLY A 64 15.29 19.04 -23.17
N LEU A 65 14.86 19.53 -22.01
CA LEU A 65 14.52 18.66 -20.88
C LEU A 65 13.33 17.76 -21.29
N PRO A 66 13.46 16.42 -21.28
CA PRO A 66 12.34 15.55 -21.59
C PRO A 66 11.30 15.65 -20.45
N PHE A 67 10.11 16.12 -20.78
CA PHE A 67 9.00 16.12 -19.82
C PHE A 67 8.40 14.73 -19.70
N PRO A 68 8.15 14.23 -18.48
CA PRO A 68 7.39 13.01 -18.31
C PRO A 68 5.98 13.20 -18.90
N PRO A 69 5.36 12.13 -19.45
CA PRO A 69 4.01 12.23 -19.98
C PRO A 69 3.04 12.65 -18.86
N PRO A 70 2.12 13.62 -19.12
CA PRO A 70 1.22 14.11 -18.10
C PRO A 70 0.26 13.01 -17.65
N SER A 71 0.14 12.80 -16.33
CA SER A 71 -0.85 11.89 -15.74
C SER A 71 -1.70 12.63 -14.73
N LYS A 72 -3.02 12.67 -14.97
CA LYS A 72 -3.98 13.34 -14.08
C LYS A 72 -4.09 12.67 -12.70
N THR A 73 -3.81 11.37 -12.65
CA THR A 73 -3.82 10.57 -11.43
C THR A 73 -2.73 10.99 -10.44
N HIS A 74 -1.55 11.38 -10.93
CA HIS A 74 -0.41 11.73 -10.08
C HIS A 74 -0.46 13.19 -9.57
N GLY A 75 -1.21 14.06 -10.26
CA GLY A 75 -1.34 15.48 -9.90
C GLY A 75 -2.76 15.84 -9.48
N SER A 76 -3.62 16.16 -10.45
CA SER A 76 -4.92 16.78 -10.20
C SER A 76 -5.87 15.94 -9.36
N TYR A 77 -5.96 14.62 -9.61
CA TYR A 77 -6.87 13.75 -8.86
C TYR A 77 -6.38 13.50 -7.43
N HIS A 78 -5.08 13.31 -7.24
CA HIS A 78 -4.50 13.15 -5.91
C HIS A 78 -4.75 14.39 -5.04
N TRP A 79 -4.45 15.58 -5.59
CA TRP A 79 -4.69 16.84 -4.89
C TRP A 79 -6.16 17.06 -4.55
N ALA A 80 -7.07 16.84 -5.51
CA ALA A 80 -8.50 17.00 -5.26
C ALA A 80 -9.03 16.03 -4.20
N PHE A 81 -8.56 14.78 -4.24
CA PHE A 81 -8.91 13.76 -3.25
C PHE A 81 -8.43 14.14 -1.85
N GLU A 82 -7.19 14.59 -1.69
CA GLU A 82 -6.66 15.05 -0.40
C GLU A 82 -7.50 16.18 0.19
N ARG A 83 -7.86 17.18 -0.62
CA ARG A 83 -8.65 18.32 -0.15
C ARG A 83 -10.06 17.88 0.24
N LEU A 84 -10.69 17.02 -0.55
CA LEU A 84 -12.02 16.49 -0.26
C LEU A 84 -12.04 15.64 1.02
N LEU A 85 -11.04 14.76 1.19
CA LEU A 85 -10.90 13.95 2.39
C LEU A 85 -10.71 14.82 3.65
N SER A 86 -9.85 15.85 3.55
CA SER A 86 -9.60 16.80 4.64
C SER A 86 -10.85 17.62 4.98
N ALA A 87 -11.56 18.11 3.95
CA ALA A 87 -12.79 18.86 4.14
C ALA A 87 -13.92 17.99 4.73
N GLY A 88 -14.00 16.72 4.35
CA GLY A 88 -14.98 15.76 4.86
C GLY A 88 -14.74 15.32 6.31
N LEU A 89 -13.49 15.33 6.78
CA LEU A 89 -13.16 15.02 8.18
C LEU A 89 -13.75 16.04 9.17
N VAL A 90 -13.90 17.30 8.77
CA VAL A 90 -14.48 18.35 9.63
C VAL A 90 -15.93 18.05 10.05
N PRO A 91 -16.89 17.82 9.13
CA PRO A 91 -18.25 17.44 9.52
C PRO A 91 -18.31 16.04 10.16
N LEU A 92 -17.45 15.10 9.76
CA LEU A 92 -17.40 13.76 10.39
C LEU A 92 -17.01 13.82 11.86
N THR A 93 -16.02 14.64 12.21
CA THR A 93 -15.61 14.83 13.60
C THR A 93 -16.71 15.49 14.42
N VAL A 94 -17.38 16.52 13.89
CA VAL A 94 -18.56 17.13 14.54
C VAL A 94 -19.67 16.11 14.74
N ALA A 95 -19.98 15.31 13.72
CA ALA A 95 -20.99 14.26 13.81
C ALA A 95 -20.63 13.22 14.90
N ALA A 96 -19.36 12.83 14.99
CA ALA A 96 -18.90 11.92 16.02
C ALA A 96 -19.05 12.49 17.43
N PHE A 97 -18.81 13.79 17.65
CA PHE A 97 -19.04 14.41 18.97
C PHE A 97 -20.53 14.43 19.37
N VAL A 98 -21.43 14.71 18.42
CA VAL A 98 -22.87 14.76 18.69
C VAL A 98 -23.45 13.36 18.92
N VAL A 99 -22.95 12.37 18.17
CA VAL A 99 -23.44 11.00 18.15
C VAL A 99 -22.67 10.09 19.14
N SER A 100 -21.57 10.58 19.73
CA SER A 100 -20.72 9.82 20.68
C SER A 100 -21.48 9.07 21.79
N PRO A 101 -22.60 9.57 22.36
CA PRO A 101 -23.36 8.84 23.38
C PRO A 101 -24.07 7.57 22.88
N THR A 102 -24.06 7.34 21.56
CA THR A 102 -24.79 6.25 20.91
C THR A 102 -23.81 5.37 20.14
N GLN A 103 -23.84 4.06 20.41
CA GLN A 103 -23.00 3.09 19.68
C GLN A 103 -23.46 2.97 18.23
N TYR A 104 -22.81 3.73 17.34
CA TYR A 104 -22.91 3.55 15.89
C TYR A 104 -21.53 3.13 15.33
N PRO A 105 -21.21 1.82 15.33
CA PRO A 105 -19.92 1.30 14.88
C PRO A 105 -19.55 1.69 13.44
N LEU A 106 -20.56 1.97 12.61
CA LEU A 106 -20.36 2.40 11.23
C LEU A 106 -19.78 3.82 11.16
N LEU A 107 -20.32 4.76 11.94
CA LEU A 107 -19.84 6.14 11.96
C LEU A 107 -18.42 6.20 12.49
N ASP A 108 -18.16 5.42 13.54
CA ASP A 108 -16.85 5.27 14.14
C ASP A 108 -15.83 4.61 13.19
N GLY A 109 -16.24 3.60 12.42
CA GLY A 109 -15.44 3.01 11.36
C GLY A 109 -15.12 3.98 10.23
N ILE A 110 -16.10 4.75 9.75
CA ILE A 110 -15.89 5.75 8.70
C ILE A 110 -14.94 6.85 9.19
N LEU A 111 -15.12 7.33 10.42
CA LEU A 111 -14.22 8.31 11.03
C LEU A 111 -12.81 7.75 11.18
N GLY A 112 -12.66 6.54 11.71
CA GLY A 112 -11.36 5.89 11.87
C GLY A 112 -10.64 5.68 10.54
N VAL A 113 -11.32 5.13 9.54
CA VAL A 113 -10.72 4.87 8.21
C VAL A 113 -10.34 6.16 7.49
N SER A 114 -11.23 7.17 7.51
CA SER A 114 -10.95 8.46 6.86
C SER A 114 -9.77 9.18 7.52
N LEU A 115 -9.68 9.13 8.85
CA LEU A 115 -8.57 9.69 9.62
C LEU A 115 -7.25 8.99 9.31
N VAL A 116 -7.26 7.65 9.23
CA VAL A 116 -6.07 6.85 8.88
C VAL A 116 -5.60 7.14 7.45
N MET A 117 -6.53 7.24 6.49
CA MET A 117 -6.20 7.59 5.11
C MET A 117 -5.61 8.99 5.00
N HIS A 118 -6.19 9.99 5.68
CA HIS A 118 -5.66 11.35 5.70
C HIS A 118 -4.24 11.39 6.29
N SER A 119 -4.03 10.66 7.39
CA SER A 119 -2.73 10.55 8.05
C SER A 119 -1.69 9.86 7.16
N HIS A 120 -2.08 8.80 6.43
CA HIS A 120 -1.19 8.10 5.50
C HIS A 120 -0.64 9.04 4.42
N ILE A 121 -1.51 9.83 3.79
CA ILE A 121 -1.10 10.77 2.73
C ILE A 121 -0.24 11.90 3.31
N GLY A 122 -0.60 12.39 4.49
CA GLY A 122 0.22 13.38 5.23
C GLY A 122 1.63 12.85 5.53
N PHE A 123 1.74 11.63 6.04
CA PHE A 123 3.06 11.03 6.29
C PHE A 123 3.83 10.70 5.01
N ASP A 124 3.15 10.31 3.93
CA ASP A 124 3.80 10.06 2.65
C ASP A 124 4.46 11.34 2.10
N SER A 125 3.82 12.50 2.24
CA SER A 125 4.43 13.80 1.87
C SER A 125 5.70 14.11 2.69
N ILE A 126 5.68 13.84 4.02
CA ILE A 126 6.87 13.99 4.87
C ILE A 126 8.00 13.05 4.42
N VAL A 127 7.68 11.81 4.04
CA VAL A 127 8.68 10.85 3.55
C VAL A 127 9.28 11.29 2.23
N VAL A 128 8.47 11.77 1.28
CA VAL A 128 8.94 12.25 -0.03
C VAL A 128 9.84 13.48 0.09
N ASP A 129 9.51 14.39 1.00
CA ASP A 129 10.23 15.66 1.18
C ASP A 129 11.55 15.49 1.96
N TYR A 130 11.54 14.71 3.04
CA TYR A 130 12.70 14.62 3.94
C TYR A 130 13.55 13.35 3.76
N LEU A 131 12.94 12.25 3.35
CA LEU A 131 13.56 10.92 3.26
C LEU A 131 13.67 10.42 1.81
N HIS A 132 13.96 11.34 0.91
CA HIS A 132 14.01 11.05 -0.52
C HIS A 132 15.06 9.98 -0.88
N PRO A 133 14.72 8.97 -1.72
CA PRO A 133 15.61 7.84 -2.03
C PRO A 133 16.95 8.25 -2.68
N ARG A 134 16.98 9.39 -3.39
CA ARG A 134 18.21 10.00 -3.93
C ARG A 134 19.28 10.24 -2.86
N LYS A 135 18.88 10.70 -1.67
CA LYS A 135 19.79 10.99 -0.56
C LYS A 135 19.97 9.78 0.35
N PHE A 136 18.89 9.02 0.56
CA PHE A 136 18.88 7.87 1.45
C PHE A 136 18.37 6.60 0.73
N PRO A 137 19.24 5.92 -0.05
CA PRO A 137 18.81 4.82 -0.93
C PRO A 137 18.32 3.57 -0.19
N LYS A 138 18.68 3.40 1.09
CA LYS A 138 18.20 2.30 1.95
C LYS A 138 17.04 2.72 2.84
N LEU A 139 17.14 3.90 3.47
CA LEU A 139 16.15 4.36 4.44
C LEU A 139 14.84 4.79 3.78
N GLY A 140 14.89 5.47 2.64
CA GLY A 140 13.68 5.94 1.93
C GLY A 140 12.70 4.79 1.61
N PRO A 141 13.15 3.73 0.90
CA PRO A 141 12.30 2.58 0.62
C PRO A 141 11.82 1.84 1.87
N LEU A 142 12.67 1.70 2.90
CA LEU A 142 12.32 1.05 4.16
C LEU A 142 11.17 1.78 4.86
N VAL A 143 11.26 3.10 4.97
CA VAL A 143 10.24 3.92 5.64
C VAL A 143 8.94 3.95 4.85
N SER A 144 9.00 4.02 3.51
CA SER A 144 7.79 3.93 2.67
C SER A 144 7.04 2.61 2.85
N TRP A 145 7.76 1.48 2.90
CA TRP A 145 7.16 0.18 3.19
C TRP A 145 6.63 0.07 4.62
N THR A 146 7.36 0.62 5.58
CA THR A 146 6.93 0.66 6.99
C THR A 146 5.65 1.47 7.14
N LEU A 147 5.53 2.61 6.46
CA LEU A 147 4.33 3.44 6.46
C LEU A 147 3.13 2.65 5.91
N ARG A 148 3.29 1.96 4.78
CA ARG A 148 2.23 1.12 4.19
C ARG A 148 1.82 -0.02 5.13
N ALA A 149 2.79 -0.72 5.72
CA ALA A 149 2.52 -1.80 6.67
C ALA A 149 1.79 -1.27 7.92
N THR A 150 2.20 -0.11 8.42
CA THR A 150 1.56 0.56 9.56
C THR A 150 0.13 0.94 9.22
N THR A 151 -0.13 1.52 8.06
CA THR A 151 -1.49 1.88 7.63
C THR A 151 -2.41 0.65 7.56
N VAL A 152 -1.94 -0.46 6.99
CA VAL A 152 -2.72 -1.71 6.97
C VAL A 152 -2.96 -2.23 8.39
N GLY A 153 -1.92 -2.25 9.24
CA GLY A 153 -2.03 -2.70 10.63
C GLY A 153 -3.02 -1.87 11.44
N VAL A 154 -2.99 -0.54 11.28
CA VAL A 154 -3.93 0.37 11.95
C VAL A 154 -5.36 0.16 11.43
N LEU A 155 -5.56 -0.02 10.11
CA LEU A 155 -6.90 -0.30 9.57
C LEU A 155 -7.49 -1.60 10.13
N VAL A 156 -6.67 -2.66 10.23
CA VAL A 156 -7.09 -3.93 10.86
C VAL A 156 -7.40 -3.72 12.34
N GLY A 157 -6.57 -2.95 13.05
CA GLY A 157 -6.80 -2.58 14.45
C GLY A 157 -8.12 -1.84 14.66
N VAL A 158 -8.40 -0.82 13.85
CA VAL A 158 -9.67 -0.07 13.87
C VAL A 158 -10.86 -0.99 13.60
N TYR A 159 -10.76 -1.88 12.61
CA TYR A 159 -11.81 -2.85 12.33
C TYR A 159 -12.08 -3.79 13.53
N GLN A 160 -11.02 -4.33 14.12
CA GLN A 160 -11.12 -5.22 15.28
C GLN A 160 -11.71 -4.48 16.48
N PHE A 161 -11.29 -3.24 16.72
CA PHE A 161 -11.73 -2.41 17.83
C PHE A 161 -13.22 -2.04 17.74
N ASN A 162 -13.70 -1.76 16.53
CA ASN A 162 -15.11 -1.42 16.32
C ASN A 162 -16.04 -2.64 16.29
N THR A 163 -15.51 -3.84 16.00
CA THR A 163 -16.33 -5.07 15.89
C THR A 163 -16.33 -5.89 17.18
N ASN A 164 -15.21 -5.95 17.90
CA ASN A 164 -15.02 -6.84 19.04
C ASN A 164 -14.74 -6.10 20.37
N ASP A 165 -14.66 -4.77 20.35
CA ASP A 165 -14.42 -3.95 21.52
C ASP A 165 -15.46 -2.80 21.60
N ILE A 166 -15.21 -1.85 22.50
CA ILE A 166 -16.09 -0.74 22.86
C ILE A 166 -16.28 0.30 21.74
N GLY A 167 -15.31 0.44 20.82
CA GLY A 167 -15.29 1.46 19.76
C GLY A 167 -14.47 2.71 20.13
N LEU A 168 -13.91 3.41 19.13
CA LEU A 168 -12.96 4.52 19.31
C LEU A 168 -13.60 5.71 20.02
N THR A 169 -14.79 6.16 19.60
CA THR A 169 -15.46 7.32 20.21
C THR A 169 -15.80 7.09 21.67
N GLU A 170 -16.30 5.90 21.99
CA GLU A 170 -16.66 5.51 23.36
C GLU A 170 -15.40 5.29 24.23
N LEU A 171 -14.30 4.77 23.66
CA LEU A 171 -13.01 4.75 24.36
C LEU A 171 -12.54 6.16 24.70
N ILE A 172 -12.61 7.10 23.75
CA ILE A 172 -12.19 8.50 23.98
C ILE A 172 -13.05 9.13 25.08
N ALA A 173 -14.36 8.89 25.06
CA ALA A 173 -15.28 9.39 26.09
C ALA A 173 -14.93 8.82 27.48
N LYS A 174 -14.65 7.52 27.58
CA LYS A 174 -14.25 6.88 28.84
C LYS A 174 -12.91 7.39 29.36
N VAL A 175 -11.92 7.56 28.47
CA VAL A 175 -10.59 8.11 28.83
C VAL A 175 -10.70 9.55 29.31
N TRP A 176 -11.63 10.34 28.76
CA TRP A 176 -11.84 11.73 29.17
C TRP A 176 -12.44 11.87 30.58
N HIS A 177 -13.22 10.88 31.02
CA HIS A 177 -13.84 10.84 32.34
C HIS A 177 -13.09 9.96 33.35
N ALA A 178 -11.96 9.38 32.95
CA ALA A 178 -11.06 8.61 33.83
C ALA A 178 -10.16 9.54 34.64
#